data_AF-A0A345EE27-F1
#
_entry.id   AF-A0A345EE27-F1
#
_cell.length_a   1.000
_cell.length_b   1.000
_cell.length_c   1.000
_cell.angle_alpha   90.00
_cell.angle_beta   90.00
_cell.angle_gamma   90.00
#
_symmetry.space_group_name_H-M   'P 1'
#
loop_
_entity.id
_entity.type
_entity.pdbx_description
1 polymer ?
#
loop_
_entity_poly.entity_id
_entity_poly.type
_entity_poly.pdbx_seq_one_letter_code
_entity_poly.pdbx_strand_id
1 'polypeptide(L)'
;MSQSTPTPDDAESIHREYVLDVRIVERPTPDGTVYRFEAPHHGGAEFDDPETAELYADVYFDVNGFDESKVGEEGVPPAIIQAGRDTLAAYFHTQSYGDINWIASFYGFKPERTQRLIDRVRKRAAKIREGVSDRDLD
;
A
#
# COMPACT_ATOMS: atom_id res chain seq x y z
N MET A 1 22.80 39.04 -6.27
CA MET A 1 22.22 37.83 -6.87
C MET A 1 22.41 36.70 -5.88
N SER A 2 21.45 36.50 -4.97
CA SER A 2 21.49 35.36 -4.04
C SER A 2 21.03 34.13 -4.80
N GLN A 3 21.93 33.17 -5.02
CA GLN A 3 21.55 31.84 -5.47
C GLN A 3 21.00 31.11 -4.24
N SER A 4 19.68 30.95 -4.20
CA SER A 4 19.03 30.02 -3.27
C SER A 4 19.40 28.61 -3.70
N THR A 5 20.21 27.92 -2.89
CA THR A 5 20.41 26.48 -3.00
C THR A 5 19.07 25.80 -2.72
N PRO A 6 18.54 24.92 -3.59
CA PRO A 6 17.31 24.19 -3.30
C PRO A 6 17.53 23.35 -2.05
N THR A 7 16.60 23.43 -1.10
CA THR A 7 16.59 22.55 0.07
C THR A 7 16.09 21.17 -0.39
N PRO A 8 16.59 20.04 0.15
CA PRO A 8 16.18 18.70 -0.28
C PRO A 8 14.68 18.40 -0.17
N ASP A 9 13.91 19.26 0.51
CA ASP A 9 12.45 19.22 0.59
C ASP A 9 11.74 19.45 -0.76
N ASP A 10 12.41 20.04 -1.77
CA ASP A 10 11.83 20.27 -3.10
C ASP A 10 11.96 19.08 -4.07
N ALA A 11 12.46 17.92 -3.61
CA ALA A 11 12.69 16.75 -4.46
C ALA A 11 11.60 15.66 -4.34
N GLU A 12 10.50 15.91 -3.62
CA GLU A 12 9.37 14.99 -3.62
C GLU A 12 8.62 15.05 -4.96
N SER A 13 8.36 13.89 -5.57
CA SER A 13 7.54 13.75 -6.78
C SER A 13 6.41 12.75 -6.55
N ILE A 14 5.33 12.86 -7.32
CA ILE A 14 4.25 11.88 -7.28
C ILE A 14 4.71 10.64 -8.04
N HIS A 15 4.91 9.53 -7.33
CA HIS A 15 5.14 8.21 -7.95
C HIS A 15 3.84 7.71 -8.58
N ARG A 16 2.73 7.82 -7.84
CA ARG A 16 1.42 7.39 -8.31
C ARG A 16 0.27 8.15 -7.65
N GLU A 17 -0.69 8.58 -8.45
CA GLU A 17 -1.93 9.19 -7.99
C GLU A 17 -3.11 8.25 -8.23
N TYR A 18 -4.05 8.22 -7.30
CA TYR A 18 -5.27 7.43 -7.36
C TYR A 18 -6.49 8.32 -7.08
N VAL A 19 -7.69 7.76 -7.26
CA VAL A 19 -8.95 8.39 -6.88
C VAL A 19 -9.02 8.61 -5.35
N LEU A 20 -9.95 9.46 -4.90
CA LEU A 20 -10.23 9.73 -3.48
C LEU A 20 -9.05 10.34 -2.69
N ASP A 21 -8.27 11.21 -3.34
CA ASP A 21 -7.10 11.91 -2.77
C ASP A 21 -6.03 10.95 -2.19
N VAL A 22 -5.95 9.73 -2.72
CA VAL A 22 -4.94 8.74 -2.37
C VAL A 22 -3.76 8.84 -3.32
N ARG A 23 -2.54 8.85 -2.81
CA ARG A 23 -1.32 8.93 -3.63
C ARG A 23 -0.12 8.26 -2.97
N ILE A 24 0.89 7.97 -3.78
CA ILE A 24 2.22 7.57 -3.36
C ILE A 24 3.19 8.65 -3.83
N VAL A 25 3.92 9.23 -2.89
CA VAL A 25 4.97 10.22 -3.14
C VAL A 25 6.32 9.51 -3.07
N GLU A 26 7.17 9.70 -4.07
CA GLU A 26 8.57 9.29 -4.00
C GLU A 26 9.41 10.44 -3.43
N ARG A 27 10.30 10.11 -2.50
CA ARG A 27 11.23 11.04 -1.87
C ARG A 27 12.66 10.49 -1.94
N PRO A 28 13.57 11.17 -2.66
CA PRO A 28 14.99 10.84 -2.61
C PRO A 28 15.56 11.05 -1.20
N THR A 29 16.31 10.08 -0.70
CA THR A 29 17.05 10.14 0.56
C THR A 29 18.52 9.81 0.32
N PRO A 30 19.44 10.09 1.27
CA PRO A 30 20.85 9.71 1.13
C PRO A 30 21.08 8.21 0.94
N ASP A 31 20.20 7.37 1.48
CA ASP A 31 20.34 5.90 1.50
C ASP A 31 19.54 5.18 0.41
N GLY A 32 18.73 5.92 -0.36
CA GLY A 32 17.82 5.35 -1.37
C GLY A 32 16.61 6.22 -1.64
N THR A 33 15.58 5.68 -2.28
CA THR A 33 14.30 6.38 -2.48
C THR A 33 13.26 5.75 -1.57
N VAL A 34 12.49 6.59 -0.87
CA VAL A 34 11.38 6.16 -0.02
C VAL A 34 10.08 6.52 -0.71
N TYR A 35 9.11 5.61 -0.66
CA TYR A 35 7.77 5.75 -1.22
C TYR A 35 6.77 5.90 -0.08
N ARG A 36 6.18 7.09 0.06
CA ARG A 36 5.22 7.42 1.10
C ARG A 36 3.80 7.31 0.57
N PHE A 37 3.03 6.39 1.11
CA PHE A 37 1.60 6.29 0.91
C PHE A 37 0.86 7.36 1.73
N GLU A 38 -0.04 8.09 1.08
CA GLU A 38 -0.89 9.12 1.67
C GLU A 38 -2.34 8.88 1.28
N ALA A 39 -3.25 8.93 2.26
CA ALA A 39 -4.68 8.82 2.03
C ALA A 39 -5.46 9.62 3.08
N PRO A 40 -6.67 10.12 2.75
CA PRO A 40 -7.54 10.75 3.73
C PRO A 40 -7.82 9.81 4.90
N HIS A 41 -7.77 10.36 6.12
CA HIS A 41 -8.05 9.62 7.36
C HIS A 41 -7.15 8.39 7.62
N HIS A 42 -5.99 8.31 6.95
CA HIS A 42 -4.98 7.29 7.18
C HIS A 42 -3.68 7.93 7.70
N GLY A 43 -2.96 7.25 8.60
CA GLY A 43 -1.71 7.75 9.19
C GLY A 43 -0.51 7.79 8.24
N GLY A 44 -0.71 7.45 6.96
CA GLY A 44 0.35 7.19 5.99
C GLY A 44 1.19 5.94 6.29
N ALA A 45 2.05 5.56 5.35
CA ALA A 45 3.07 4.51 5.51
C ALA A 45 4.24 4.77 4.56
N GLU A 46 5.46 4.42 4.96
CA GLU A 46 6.67 4.56 4.14
C GLU A 46 7.24 3.18 3.76
N PHE A 47 7.71 3.06 2.52
CA PHE A 47 8.25 1.82 1.94
C PHE A 47 9.53 2.10 1.17
N ASP A 48 10.46 1.15 1.17
CA ASP A 48 11.70 1.23 0.37
C ASP A 48 11.52 0.74 -1.08
N ASP A 49 10.37 0.11 -1.37
CA ASP A 49 10.05 -0.51 -2.65
C ASP A 49 8.71 0.01 -3.20
N PRO A 50 8.66 0.49 -4.45
CA PRO A 50 7.44 1.06 -5.03
C PRO A 50 6.35 0.01 -5.20
N GLU A 51 6.68 -1.23 -5.57
CA GLU A 51 5.67 -2.28 -5.77
C GLU A 51 4.96 -2.65 -4.46
N THR A 52 5.68 -2.58 -3.35
CA THR A 52 5.16 -2.78 -1.99
C THR A 52 4.25 -1.63 -1.58
N ALA A 53 4.64 -0.38 -1.85
CA ALA A 53 3.79 0.79 -1.61
C ALA A 53 2.48 0.72 -2.42
N GLU A 54 2.57 0.32 -3.69
CA GLU A 54 1.40 0.15 -4.54
C GLU A 54 0.48 -0.99 -4.08
N LEU A 55 1.05 -2.11 -3.61
CA LEU A 55 0.28 -3.20 -3.03
C LEU A 55 -0.43 -2.76 -1.74
N TYR A 56 0.20 -1.92 -0.94
CA TYR A 56 -0.43 -1.35 0.25
C TYR A 56 -1.62 -0.46 -0.11
N ALA A 57 -1.48 0.38 -1.14
CA ALA A 57 -2.60 1.12 -1.70
C ALA A 57 -3.72 0.18 -2.22
N ASP A 58 -3.37 -0.92 -2.89
CA ASP A 58 -4.35 -1.92 -3.32
C ASP A 58 -5.12 -2.52 -2.14
N VAL A 59 -4.44 -2.84 -1.03
CA VAL A 59 -5.09 -3.31 0.21
C VAL A 59 -6.04 -2.25 0.76
N TYR A 60 -5.62 -0.98 0.80
CA TYR A 60 -6.47 0.13 1.25
C TYR A 60 -7.76 0.23 0.44
N PHE A 61 -7.68 0.17 -0.88
CA PHE A 61 -8.86 0.19 -1.75
C PHE A 61 -9.72 -1.06 -1.62
N ASP A 62 -9.11 -2.24 -1.45
CA ASP A 62 -9.84 -3.52 -1.35
C ASP A 62 -10.78 -3.58 -0.13
N VAL A 63 -10.43 -2.86 0.95
CA VAL A 63 -11.25 -2.80 2.17
C VAL A 63 -11.92 -1.45 2.42
N ASN A 64 -11.78 -0.50 1.50
CA ASN A 64 -12.29 0.87 1.64
C ASN A 64 -11.75 1.58 2.90
N GLY A 65 -10.44 1.44 3.12
CA GLY A 65 -9.72 2.02 4.25
C GLY A 65 -9.64 1.11 5.49
N PHE A 66 -8.58 1.28 6.26
CA PHE A 66 -8.35 0.61 7.53
C PHE A 66 -7.57 1.53 8.49
N ASP A 67 -7.59 1.21 9.78
CA ASP A 67 -6.90 1.96 10.82
C ASP A 67 -5.79 1.11 11.43
N GLU A 68 -4.56 1.59 11.35
CA GLU A 68 -3.38 0.94 11.94
C GLU A 68 -2.94 1.54 13.28
N SER A 69 -3.69 2.49 13.85
CA SER A 69 -3.33 3.17 15.11
C SER A 69 -3.09 2.23 16.30
N LYS A 70 -3.66 1.03 16.26
CA LYS A 70 -3.53 -0.02 17.28
C LYS A 70 -2.72 -1.24 16.82
N VAL A 71 -2.16 -1.20 15.61
CA VAL A 71 -1.26 -2.26 15.14
C VAL A 71 -0.04 -2.28 16.06
N GLY A 72 0.35 -3.48 16.48
CA GLY A 72 1.37 -3.71 17.52
C GLY A 72 0.78 -4.08 18.89
N GLU A 73 -0.39 -3.55 19.25
CA GLU A 73 -1.14 -3.98 20.44
C GLU A 73 -2.17 -5.07 20.10
N GLU A 74 -2.96 -4.83 19.06
CA GLU A 74 -4.07 -5.71 18.65
C GLU A 74 -3.70 -6.60 17.44
N GLY A 75 -2.50 -6.41 16.88
CA GLY A 75 -2.00 -7.15 15.72
C GLY A 75 -2.52 -6.56 14.41
N VAL A 76 -3.36 -7.31 13.68
CA VAL A 76 -3.84 -6.93 12.34
C VAL A 76 -5.13 -6.11 12.44
N PRO A 77 -5.34 -5.05 11.63
CA PRO A 77 -6.57 -4.27 11.66
C PRO A 77 -7.82 -5.14 11.40
N PRO A 78 -8.94 -4.93 12.12
CA PRO A 78 -10.16 -5.72 11.95
C PRO A 78 -10.70 -5.74 10.52
N ALA A 79 -10.59 -4.63 9.77
CA ALA A 79 -11.03 -4.54 8.38
C ALA A 79 -10.26 -5.52 7.47
N ILE A 80 -8.96 -5.69 7.68
CA ILE A 80 -8.13 -6.64 6.94
C ILE A 80 -8.53 -8.09 7.26
N ILE A 81 -8.77 -8.39 8.54
CA ILE A 81 -9.20 -9.75 8.96
C ILE A 81 -10.56 -10.10 8.34
N GLN A 82 -11.51 -9.16 8.36
CA GLN A 82 -12.86 -9.36 7.83
C GLN A 82 -12.90 -9.51 6.30
N ALA A 83 -11.99 -8.85 5.58
CA ALA A 83 -11.85 -9.00 4.13
C ALA A 83 -11.37 -10.39 3.71
N GLY A 84 -10.72 -11.11 4.63
CA GLY A 84 -10.38 -12.50 4.49
C GLY A 84 -8.97 -12.75 3.95
N ARG A 85 -8.72 -14.00 3.56
CA ARG A 85 -7.36 -14.55 3.38
C ARG A 85 -6.56 -13.87 2.28
N ASP A 86 -7.21 -13.49 1.19
CA ASP A 86 -6.53 -12.85 0.06
C ASP A 86 -5.92 -11.52 0.51
N THR A 87 -6.74 -10.69 1.16
CA THR A 87 -6.37 -9.36 1.66
C THR A 87 -5.39 -9.44 2.82
N LEU A 88 -5.58 -10.40 3.73
CA LEU A 88 -4.62 -10.63 4.82
C LEU A 88 -3.24 -11.07 4.29
N ALA A 89 -3.19 -11.90 3.26
CA ALA A 89 -1.92 -12.27 2.63
C ALA A 89 -1.24 -11.06 1.96
N ALA A 90 -2.00 -10.22 1.25
CA ALA A 90 -1.47 -8.99 0.66
C ALA A 90 -0.98 -8.01 1.71
N TYR A 91 -1.75 -7.78 2.78
CA TYR A 91 -1.35 -6.93 3.90
C TYR A 91 -0.09 -7.43 4.60
N PHE A 92 0.04 -8.74 4.84
CA PHE A 92 1.30 -9.27 5.38
C PHE A 92 2.45 -9.03 4.42
N HIS A 93 2.23 -9.13 3.11
CA HIS A 93 3.28 -8.90 2.13
C HIS A 93 3.81 -7.47 2.10
N THR A 94 3.04 -6.49 2.59
CA THR A 94 3.51 -5.12 2.75
C THR A 94 4.29 -4.88 4.03
N GLN A 95 4.30 -5.85 4.96
CA GLN A 95 5.07 -5.77 6.19
C GLN A 95 6.50 -6.23 5.96
N SER A 96 7.46 -5.62 6.67
CA SER A 96 8.90 -5.92 6.53
C SER A 96 9.29 -7.38 6.79
N TYR A 97 8.45 -8.15 7.50
CA TYR A 97 8.66 -9.57 7.79
C TYR A 97 7.93 -10.53 6.83
N GLY A 98 7.00 -10.05 6.01
CA GLY A 98 6.03 -10.88 5.31
C GLY A 98 6.45 -11.28 3.90
N ASP A 99 7.57 -11.97 3.74
CA ASP A 99 7.91 -12.51 2.43
C ASP A 99 6.96 -13.65 1.99
N ILE A 100 6.99 -13.99 0.70
CA ILE A 100 6.10 -15.01 0.12
C ILE A 100 6.24 -16.37 0.81
N ASN A 101 7.45 -16.76 1.21
CA ASN A 101 7.71 -18.04 1.88
C ASN A 101 7.17 -18.02 3.30
N TRP A 102 7.35 -16.93 4.03
CA TRP A 102 6.80 -16.74 5.36
C TRP A 102 5.27 -16.84 5.33
N ILE A 103 4.62 -16.13 4.40
CA ILE A 103 3.15 -16.17 4.24
C ILE A 103 2.69 -17.58 3.84
N ALA A 104 3.42 -18.24 2.94
CA ALA A 104 3.13 -19.61 2.56
C ALA A 104 3.19 -20.56 3.77
N SER A 105 4.23 -20.43 4.61
CA SER A 105 4.36 -21.19 5.87
C SER A 105 3.22 -20.87 6.85
N PHE A 106 2.88 -19.59 7.03
CA PHE A 106 1.78 -19.15 7.90
C PHE A 106 0.45 -19.82 7.53
N TYR A 107 0.15 -19.94 6.23
CA TYR A 107 -1.08 -20.57 5.76
C TYR A 107 -0.99 -22.08 5.50
N GLY A 108 0.19 -22.69 5.61
CA GLY A 108 0.43 -24.08 5.20
C GLY A 108 0.26 -24.31 3.69
N PHE A 109 0.65 -23.34 2.87
CA PHE A 109 0.50 -23.31 1.42
C PHE A 109 1.84 -23.42 0.69
N LYS A 110 1.76 -23.64 -0.63
CA LYS A 110 2.91 -23.43 -1.52
C LYS A 110 3.05 -21.95 -1.91
N PRO A 111 4.27 -21.44 -2.14
CA PRO A 111 4.53 -20.06 -2.57
C PRO A 111 3.67 -19.59 -3.76
N GLU A 112 3.43 -20.45 -4.76
CA GLU A 112 2.65 -20.08 -5.94
C GLU A 112 1.18 -19.79 -5.61
N ARG A 113 0.67 -20.40 -4.53
CA ARG A 113 -0.68 -20.09 -4.05
C ARG A 113 -0.70 -18.73 -3.37
N THR A 114 0.32 -18.38 -2.59
CA THR A 114 0.46 -17.05 -1.96
C THR A 114 0.44 -15.96 -3.02
N GLN A 115 1.24 -16.10 -4.09
CA GLN A 115 1.25 -15.12 -5.18
C GLN A 115 -0.13 -14.91 -5.79
N ARG A 116 -0.89 -16.00 -6.01
CA ARG A 116 -2.27 -15.91 -6.53
C ARG A 116 -3.23 -15.18 -5.60
N LEU A 117 -3.01 -15.19 -4.27
CA LEU A 117 -3.83 -14.43 -3.33
C LEU A 117 -3.58 -12.93 -3.52
N ILE A 118 -2.31 -12.54 -3.57
CA ILE A 118 -1.88 -11.15 -3.78
C ILE A 118 -2.40 -10.62 -5.12
N ASP A 119 -2.27 -11.40 -6.20
CA ASP A 119 -2.73 -11.01 -7.53
C ASP A 119 -4.25 -10.78 -7.60
N ARG A 120 -5.05 -11.44 -6.74
CA ARG A 120 -6.49 -11.20 -6.67
C ARG A 120 -6.81 -9.86 -6.03
N VAL A 121 -6.08 -9.47 -4.99
CA VAL A 121 -6.23 -8.16 -4.34
C VAL A 121 -5.91 -7.05 -5.34
N ARG A 122 -4.76 -7.15 -6.02
CA ARG A 122 -4.37 -6.21 -7.09
C ARG A 122 -5.48 -6.04 -8.14
N LYS A 123 -6.07 -7.15 -8.59
CA LYS A 123 -7.17 -7.14 -9.57
C LYS A 123 -8.47 -6.53 -9.03
N ARG A 124 -8.82 -6.77 -7.76
CA ARG A 124 -10.02 -6.18 -7.15
C ARG A 124 -9.85 -4.68 -6.96
N ALA A 125 -8.71 -4.26 -6.43
CA ALA A 125 -8.38 -2.85 -6.24
C ALA A 125 -8.37 -2.06 -7.56
N ALA A 126 -7.79 -2.63 -8.63
CA ALA A 126 -7.85 -2.03 -9.96
C ALA A 126 -9.29 -1.78 -10.44
N LYS A 127 -10.17 -2.77 -10.30
CA LYS A 127 -11.59 -2.64 -10.66
C LYS A 127 -12.34 -1.61 -9.80
N ILE A 128 -12.01 -1.51 -8.52
CA ILE A 128 -12.61 -0.52 -7.63
C ILE A 128 -12.24 0.89 -8.10
N ARG A 129 -10.95 1.12 -8.39
CA ARG A 129 -10.49 2.41 -8.90
C ARG A 129 -11.11 2.78 -10.24
N GLU A 130 -11.16 1.84 -11.18
CA GLU A 130 -11.83 2.03 -12.47
C GLU A 130 -13.32 2.36 -12.30
N GLY A 131 -14.02 1.63 -11.43
CA GLY A 131 -15.44 1.85 -11.18
C GLY A 131 -15.78 3.14 -10.43
N VAL A 132 -14.83 3.75 -9.73
CA VAL A 132 -14.98 5.10 -9.14
C VAL A 132 -14.84 6.16 -10.23
N SER A 133 -13.81 6.06 -11.07
CA SER A 133 -13.60 6.97 -12.19
C SER A 133 -14.81 7.04 -13.13
N ASP A 134 -15.50 5.93 -13.39
CA ASP A 134 -16.69 5.91 -14.24
C ASP A 134 -17.91 6.59 -13.61
N ARG A 135 -18.01 6.62 -12.27
CA ARG A 135 -19.16 7.23 -11.55
C ARG A 135 -19.00 8.74 -11.35
N ASP A 136 -17.78 9.25 -11.39
CA ASP A 136 -17.50 10.69 -11.31
C ASP A 136 -17.70 11.40 -12.67
N LEU A 137 -18.03 10.65 -13.73
CA LEU A 137 -18.28 11.15 -15.10
C LEU A 137 -19.77 11.26 -15.48
N ASP A 138 -20.69 10.88 -14.57
CA ASP A 138 -22.16 11.02 -14.71
C ASP A 138 -22.72 12.15 -13.82
#